data_AF-B4YT52-F1
#
_entry.id   AF-B4YT52-F1
#
_cell.length_a   1.000
_cell.length_b   1.000
_cell.length_c   1.000
_cell.angle_alpha   90.00
_cell.angle_beta   90.00
_cell.angle_gamma   90.00
#
_symmetry.space_group_name_H-M   'P 1'
#
loop_
_entity.id
_entity.type
_entity.pdbx_description
1 polymer ?
#
loop_
_entity_poly.entity_id
_entity_poly.type
_entity_poly.pdbx_seq_one_letter_code
_entity_poly.pdbx_strand_id
1 'polypeptide(L)'
;SAGSLLHICFLELGHEVCGRFYGNIQTVINNWLLLEGHSIGIGDTIADPQTYVEIQKAIKKAKEDVIEVIQKAHNMELEPTPGNTLRQTFENQVNRILNDARDKTGGSAKKSLTEYNNLKAMVVSGSKGSNINISQVIACVGQQNVEGKRIPFGFRKRTLPHFIKDDYGPESRGFVENSYLAGLTPSEFYFHAMGGREGLIDTAVKTAETGYIQRRLIKAMESVMVHYDGTVRNSVGQLIQLRYGEDGLCGEMVEFQTLPTVKLSNKAFEKKFRFDPSNERYLRRIFNEDIIKQLMGSGDVISELEREWEQLSRDREALRQIFPSGESKVVLPCNLQRMIWNVQKIFHINKRSPTDLSPIRVIQGVRDLLQKCVIVAGEDRLSKQANENATLLFQCLVRATLCTKCVSEEFRLSTEAFEWLIGEIETRFQQAQSAPGEMVGALAAQSLGEPAT
;
A
#
# COMPACT_ATOMS: atom_id res chain seq x y z
N SER A 1 3.70 7.89 -4.77
CA SER A 1 3.44 6.47 -4.44
C SER A 1 4.67 5.81 -3.86
N ALA A 2 4.50 5.04 -2.78
CA ALA A 2 5.59 4.30 -2.16
C ALA A 2 6.21 3.27 -3.12
N GLY A 3 7.54 3.13 -3.07
CA GLY A 3 8.30 2.19 -3.91
C GLY A 3 8.31 2.47 -5.41
N SER A 4 7.79 3.61 -5.86
CA SER A 4 7.85 4.03 -7.27
C SER A 4 9.27 4.46 -7.67
N LEU A 5 9.55 4.50 -8.98
CA LEU A 5 10.86 4.94 -9.50
C LEU A 5 11.24 6.32 -8.97
N LEU A 6 10.29 7.25 -8.92
CA LEU A 6 10.50 8.61 -8.42
C LEU A 6 10.83 8.66 -6.94
N HIS A 7 10.15 7.82 -6.14
CA HIS A 7 10.45 7.68 -4.72
C HIS A 7 11.88 7.17 -4.50
N ILE A 8 12.30 6.17 -5.28
CA ILE A 8 13.66 5.61 -5.23
C ILE A 8 14.70 6.66 -5.65
N CYS A 9 14.45 7.39 -6.75
CA CYS A 9 15.35 8.46 -7.22
C CYS A 9 15.52 9.57 -6.18
N PHE A 10 14.44 9.99 -5.52
CA PHE A 10 14.50 11.00 -4.47
C PHE A 10 15.39 10.54 -3.30
N LEU A 11 15.19 9.30 -2.84
CA LEU A 11 15.95 8.77 -1.72
C LEU A 11 17.42 8.47 -2.08
N GLU A 12 17.73 7.87 -3.23
CA GLU A 12 19.14 7.60 -3.58
C GLU A 12 19.91 8.86 -4.00
N LEU A 13 19.33 9.66 -4.91
CA LEU A 13 20.06 10.70 -5.65
C LEU A 13 19.75 12.12 -5.17
N GLY A 14 18.80 12.26 -4.24
CA GLY A 14 18.39 13.54 -3.69
C GLY A 14 17.38 14.31 -4.55
N HIS A 15 16.93 15.43 -4.00
CA HIS A 15 15.85 16.23 -4.55
C HIS A 15 16.21 16.93 -5.88
N GLU A 16 17.45 17.41 -6.04
CA GLU A 16 17.87 18.10 -7.27
C GLU A 16 17.86 17.18 -8.49
N VAL A 17 18.45 15.99 -8.35
CA VAL A 17 18.51 15.01 -9.45
C VAL A 17 17.12 14.48 -9.77
N CYS A 18 16.30 14.22 -8.74
CA CYS A 18 14.89 13.85 -8.92
C CYS A 18 14.10 14.94 -9.65
N GLY A 19 14.31 16.21 -9.31
CA GLY A 19 13.71 17.36 -9.99
C GLY A 19 14.10 17.45 -11.47
N ARG A 20 15.39 17.27 -11.78
CA ARG A 20 15.87 17.19 -13.18
C ARG A 20 15.29 15.99 -13.92
N PHE A 21 15.17 14.85 -13.24
CA PHE A 21 14.60 13.64 -13.82
C PHE A 21 13.15 13.83 -14.27
N TYR A 22 12.32 14.53 -13.49
CA TYR A 22 10.98 14.94 -13.93
C TYR A 22 11.02 15.77 -15.21
N GLY A 23 11.86 16.82 -15.26
CA GLY A 23 11.97 17.69 -16.42
C GLY A 23 12.44 16.95 -17.68
N ASN A 24 13.39 16.03 -17.52
CA ASN A 24 13.91 15.20 -18.62
C ASN A 24 12.83 14.26 -19.18
N ILE A 25 12.09 13.56 -18.31
CA ILE A 25 10.96 12.71 -18.75
C ILE A 25 9.92 13.55 -19.48
N GLN A 26 9.48 14.66 -18.88
CA GLN A 26 8.45 15.51 -19.47
C GLN A 26 8.88 16.04 -20.84
N THR A 27 10.12 16.53 -20.96
CA THR A 27 10.62 17.09 -22.23
C THR A 27 10.67 16.03 -23.32
N VAL A 28 11.23 14.85 -23.03
CA VAL A 28 11.37 13.78 -24.03
C VAL A 28 9.99 13.22 -24.41
N ILE A 29 9.15 12.91 -23.43
CA ILE A 29 7.84 12.30 -23.68
C ILE A 29 6.88 13.29 -24.34
N ASN A 30 6.86 14.55 -23.94
CA ASN A 30 6.00 15.54 -24.60
C ASN A 30 6.44 15.79 -26.04
N ASN A 31 7.74 15.85 -26.32
CA ASN A 31 8.24 15.98 -27.69
C ASN A 31 7.92 14.75 -28.54
N TRP A 32 8.02 13.54 -27.97
CA TRP A 32 7.59 12.32 -28.65
C TRP A 32 6.08 12.31 -28.90
N LEU A 33 5.28 12.72 -27.91
CA LEU A 33 3.82 12.76 -28.01
C LEU A 33 3.33 13.80 -29.04
N LEU A 34 4.10 14.86 -29.29
CA LEU A 34 3.83 15.80 -30.39
C LEU A 34 3.96 15.15 -31.78
N LEU A 35 4.84 14.16 -31.93
CA LEU A 35 5.04 13.44 -33.19
C LEU A 35 4.03 12.29 -33.34
N GLU A 36 3.84 11.51 -32.28
CA GLU A 36 2.90 10.37 -32.27
C GLU A 36 1.45 10.85 -32.34
N GLY A 37 1.12 11.88 -31.54
CA GLY A 37 -0.25 12.31 -31.29
C GLY A 37 -1.03 11.31 -30.44
N HIS A 38 -1.94 11.81 -29.61
CA HIS A 38 -2.92 10.98 -28.93
C HIS A 38 -4.27 11.69 -28.96
N SER A 39 -5.32 10.96 -29.35
CA SER A 39 -6.67 11.49 -29.48
C SER A 39 -7.66 10.45 -29.01
N ILE A 40 -8.87 10.87 -28.66
CA ILE A 40 -9.99 10.00 -28.35
C ILE A 40 -11.18 10.43 -29.21
N GLY A 41 -11.82 9.46 -29.85
CA GLY A 41 -13.03 9.70 -30.65
C GLY A 41 -14.21 8.86 -30.19
N ILE A 42 -15.35 9.07 -30.83
CA ILE A 42 -16.54 8.22 -30.64
C ILE A 42 -16.26 6.76 -31.00
N GLY A 43 -15.37 6.51 -31.98
CA GLY A 43 -14.95 5.17 -32.38
C GLY A 43 -14.33 4.35 -31.25
N ASP A 44 -13.67 5.00 -30.28
CA ASP A 44 -13.09 4.33 -29.12
C ASP A 44 -14.15 3.83 -28.11
N THR A 45 -15.40 4.27 -28.28
CA THR A 45 -16.52 3.90 -27.40
C THR A 45 -17.44 2.84 -28.01
N ILE A 46 -17.22 2.47 -29.27
CA ILE A 46 -18.05 1.51 -29.97
C ILE A 46 -17.52 0.10 -29.71
N ALA A 47 -18.35 -0.75 -29.13
CA ALA A 47 -18.07 -2.19 -29.03
C ALA A 47 -18.44 -2.90 -30.35
N ASP A 48 -17.81 -4.06 -30.56
CA ASP A 48 -18.17 -5.00 -31.61
C ASP A 48 -19.63 -5.49 -31.46
N PRO A 49 -20.32 -5.77 -32.58
CA PRO A 49 -21.73 -6.21 -32.54
C PRO A 49 -21.96 -7.48 -31.72
N GLN A 50 -20.98 -8.39 -31.69
CA GLN A 50 -21.08 -9.63 -30.92
C GLN A 50 -21.11 -9.35 -29.42
N THR A 51 -20.20 -8.49 -28.94
CA THR A 51 -20.20 -8.04 -27.53
C THR A 51 -21.48 -7.28 -27.19
N TYR A 52 -22.04 -6.50 -28.10
CA TYR A 52 -23.32 -5.84 -27.87
C TYR A 52 -24.46 -6.85 -27.63
N VAL A 53 -24.53 -7.93 -28.41
CA VAL A 53 -25.50 -9.02 -28.20
C VAL A 53 -25.27 -9.71 -26.85
N GLU A 54 -24.02 -9.93 -26.47
CA GLU A 54 -23.68 -10.50 -25.15
C GLU A 54 -24.11 -9.59 -24.00
N ILE A 55 -23.88 -8.29 -24.11
CA ILE A 55 -24.30 -7.29 -23.12
C ILE A 55 -25.82 -7.30 -22.97
N GLN A 56 -26.56 -7.23 -24.07
CA GLN A 56 -28.01 -7.26 -24.07
C GLN A 56 -28.56 -8.57 -23.46
N LYS A 57 -27.94 -9.70 -23.79
CA LYS A 57 -28.30 -11.00 -23.21
C LYS A 57 -28.04 -11.04 -21.70
N ALA A 58 -26.94 -10.46 -21.23
CA ALA A 58 -26.62 -10.40 -19.81
C ALA A 58 -27.60 -9.50 -19.03
N ILE A 59 -27.95 -8.33 -19.58
CA ILE A 59 -28.94 -7.42 -19.00
C ILE A 59 -30.32 -8.08 -18.95
N LYS A 60 -30.75 -8.69 -20.07
CA LYS A 60 -32.04 -9.40 -20.13
C LYS A 60 -32.11 -10.51 -19.07
N LYS A 61 -31.06 -11.32 -18.96
CA LYS A 61 -30.98 -12.37 -17.93
C LYS A 61 -31.09 -11.77 -16.52
N ALA A 62 -30.39 -10.68 -16.24
CA ALA A 62 -30.46 -10.04 -14.93
C ALA A 62 -31.86 -9.47 -14.63
N LYS A 63 -32.56 -8.93 -15.63
CA LYS A 63 -33.97 -8.51 -15.50
C LYS A 63 -34.88 -9.70 -15.19
N GLU A 64 -34.69 -10.83 -15.87
CA GLU A 64 -35.42 -12.09 -15.60
C GLU A 64 -35.17 -12.58 -14.17
N ASP A 65 -33.90 -12.65 -13.74
CA ASP A 65 -33.51 -13.06 -12.38
C ASP A 65 -34.17 -12.15 -11.30
N VAL A 66 -34.28 -10.84 -11.55
CA VAL A 66 -34.98 -9.91 -10.64
C VAL A 66 -36.49 -10.16 -10.60
N ILE A 67 -37.11 -10.47 -11.74
CA ILE A 67 -38.53 -10.81 -11.80
C ILE A 67 -38.82 -12.09 -11.01
N GLU A 68 -37.95 -13.10 -11.09
CA GLU A 68 -38.06 -14.32 -10.28
C GLU A 68 -37.99 -14.02 -8.78
N VAL A 69 -37.08 -13.13 -8.35
CA VAL A 69 -36.98 -12.71 -6.94
C VAL A 69 -38.24 -11.94 -6.50
N ILE A 70 -38.81 -11.10 -7.36
CA ILE A 70 -40.09 -10.41 -7.09
C ILE A 70 -41.23 -11.43 -6.91
N GLN A 71 -41.31 -12.45 -7.77
CA GLN A 71 -42.33 -13.50 -7.68
C GLN A 71 -42.19 -14.31 -6.39
N LYS A 72 -40.97 -14.71 -6.01
CA LYS A 72 -40.70 -15.39 -4.74
C LYS A 72 -41.10 -14.54 -3.54
N ALA A 73 -40.85 -13.24 -3.58
CA ALA A 73 -41.27 -12.32 -2.53
C ALA A 73 -42.80 -12.21 -2.44
N HIS A 74 -43.52 -12.18 -3.57
CA HIS A 74 -44.99 -12.15 -3.59
C HIS A 74 -45.60 -13.47 -3.09
N ASN A 75 -44.97 -14.61 -3.38
CA ASN A 75 -45.41 -15.93 -2.92
C ASN A 75 -45.03 -16.25 -1.46
N MET A 76 -44.37 -15.30 -0.75
CA MET A 76 -43.83 -15.51 0.60
C MET A 76 -42.80 -16.65 0.71
N GLU A 77 -42.10 -16.94 -0.40
CA GLU A 77 -41.04 -17.96 -0.46
C GLU A 77 -39.65 -17.40 -0.11
N LEU A 78 -39.54 -16.08 0.06
CA LEU A 78 -38.28 -15.42 0.40
C LEU A 78 -38.08 -15.38 1.92
N GLU A 79 -37.03 -16.02 2.41
CA GLU A 79 -36.65 -15.99 3.82
C GLU A 79 -35.77 -14.77 4.14
N PRO A 80 -36.01 -14.07 5.27
CA PRO A 80 -35.18 -12.95 5.69
C PRO A 80 -33.79 -13.43 6.13
N THR A 81 -32.76 -12.75 5.65
CA THR A 81 -31.39 -13.00 6.12
C THR A 81 -31.21 -12.54 7.58
N PRO A 82 -30.35 -13.20 8.39
CA PRO A 82 -30.17 -12.85 9.80
C PRO A 82 -29.81 -11.37 10.00
N GLY A 83 -30.55 -10.68 10.87
CA GLY A 83 -30.34 -9.25 11.15
C GLY A 83 -30.96 -8.29 10.14
N ASN A 84 -31.59 -8.79 9.06
CA ASN A 84 -32.28 -7.98 8.07
C ASN A 84 -33.79 -8.21 8.08
N THR A 85 -34.54 -7.17 7.76
CA THR A 85 -35.96 -7.31 7.42
C THR A 85 -36.14 -8.02 6.08
N LEU A 86 -37.32 -8.59 5.84
CA LEU A 86 -37.66 -9.22 4.57
C LEU A 86 -37.46 -8.26 3.39
N ARG A 87 -37.87 -6.99 3.54
CA ARG A 87 -37.71 -5.96 2.52
C ARG A 87 -36.25 -5.59 2.26
N GLN A 88 -35.43 -5.50 3.31
CA GLN A 88 -33.98 -5.28 3.14
C GLN A 88 -33.32 -6.47 2.45
N THR A 89 -33.71 -7.69 2.79
CA THR A 89 -33.20 -8.90 2.15
C THR A 89 -33.52 -8.89 0.65
N PHE A 90 -34.77 -8.58 0.29
CA PHE A 90 -35.19 -8.40 -1.10
C PHE A 90 -34.36 -7.32 -1.82
N GLU A 91 -34.24 -6.12 -1.26
CA GLU A 91 -33.49 -5.01 -1.88
C GLU A 91 -32.00 -5.34 -2.02
N ASN A 92 -31.39 -5.98 -1.04
CA ASN A 92 -29.99 -6.41 -1.09
C ASN A 92 -29.76 -7.45 -2.20
N GLN A 93 -30.66 -8.42 -2.34
CA GLN A 93 -30.57 -9.44 -3.39
C GLN A 93 -30.72 -8.83 -4.79
N VAL A 94 -31.69 -7.93 -4.97
CA VAL A 94 -31.89 -7.23 -6.26
C VAL A 94 -30.69 -6.34 -6.60
N ASN A 95 -30.19 -5.55 -5.64
CA ASN A 95 -29.01 -4.71 -5.87
C ASN A 95 -27.78 -5.55 -6.24
N ARG A 96 -27.59 -6.71 -5.61
CA ARG A 96 -26.50 -7.62 -5.95
C ARG A 96 -26.60 -8.11 -7.40
N ILE A 97 -27.77 -8.59 -7.83
CA ILE A 97 -27.99 -9.08 -9.20
C ILE A 97 -27.69 -7.97 -10.23
N LEU A 98 -28.18 -6.75 -9.98
CA LEU A 98 -28.00 -5.62 -10.90
C LEU A 98 -26.54 -5.12 -10.94
N ASN A 99 -25.83 -5.13 -9.80
CA ASN A 99 -24.40 -4.79 -9.75
C ASN A 99 -23.55 -5.86 -10.43
N ASP A 100 -23.83 -7.14 -10.19
CA ASP A 100 -23.14 -8.26 -10.85
C ASP A 100 -23.34 -8.21 -12.37
N ALA A 101 -24.53 -7.82 -12.83
CA ALA A 101 -24.82 -7.62 -14.25
C ALA A 101 -23.99 -6.47 -14.86
N ARG A 102 -23.90 -5.33 -14.16
CA ARG A 102 -23.05 -4.20 -14.58
C ARG A 102 -21.58 -4.63 -14.68
N ASP A 103 -21.06 -5.29 -13.66
CA ASP A 103 -19.64 -5.67 -13.64
C ASP A 103 -19.31 -6.72 -14.71
N LYS A 104 -20.23 -7.66 -14.97
CA LYS A 104 -20.09 -8.64 -16.05
C LYS A 104 -20.09 -7.99 -17.43
N THR A 105 -21.04 -7.08 -17.68
CA THR A 105 -21.14 -6.37 -18.97
C THR A 105 -19.95 -5.44 -19.20
N GLY A 106 -19.48 -4.76 -18.17
CA GLY A 106 -18.23 -3.98 -18.21
C GLY A 106 -16.99 -4.82 -18.47
N GLY A 107 -16.92 -6.02 -17.87
CA GLY A 107 -15.85 -6.98 -18.12
C GLY A 107 -15.81 -7.49 -19.57
N SER A 108 -16.98 -7.76 -20.17
CA SER A 108 -17.09 -8.12 -21.60
C SER A 108 -16.67 -6.96 -22.50
N ALA A 109 -17.18 -5.75 -22.25
CA ALA A 109 -16.83 -4.56 -23.03
C ALA A 109 -15.32 -4.28 -23.01
N LYS A 110 -14.68 -4.36 -21.83
CA LYS A 110 -13.22 -4.16 -21.72
C LYS A 110 -12.41 -5.19 -22.52
N LYS A 111 -12.84 -6.45 -22.51
CA LYS A 111 -12.15 -7.53 -23.23
C LYS A 111 -12.25 -7.38 -24.74
N SER A 112 -13.33 -6.78 -25.22
CA SER A 112 -13.54 -6.62 -26.65
C SER A 112 -12.81 -5.43 -27.25
N LEU A 113 -12.44 -4.43 -26.43
CA LEU A 113 -11.60 -3.33 -26.86
C LEU A 113 -10.20 -3.80 -27.28
N THR A 114 -9.79 -3.40 -28.49
CA THR A 114 -8.46 -3.65 -29.04
C THR A 114 -7.38 -2.92 -28.24
N GLU A 115 -6.11 -3.28 -28.45
CA GLU A 115 -4.97 -2.59 -27.81
C GLU A 115 -4.77 -1.16 -28.34
N TYR A 116 -5.19 -0.89 -29.58
CA TYR A 116 -5.14 0.43 -30.22
C TYR A 116 -6.24 1.39 -29.76
N ASN A 117 -7.15 0.95 -28.90
CA ASN A 117 -8.22 1.78 -28.40
C ASN A 117 -7.67 2.83 -27.42
N ASN A 118 -7.93 4.11 -27.70
CA ASN A 118 -7.35 5.21 -26.94
C ASN A 118 -7.93 5.34 -25.53
N LEU A 119 -9.23 5.03 -25.37
CA LEU A 119 -9.87 4.99 -24.06
C LEU A 119 -9.23 3.92 -23.17
N LYS A 120 -8.96 2.73 -23.73
CA LYS A 120 -8.26 1.65 -23.04
C LYS A 120 -6.83 2.06 -22.68
N ALA A 121 -6.10 2.72 -23.59
CA ALA A 121 -4.74 3.18 -23.35
C ALA A 121 -4.65 4.17 -22.16
N MET A 122 -5.61 5.11 -22.04
CA MET A 122 -5.66 6.03 -20.90
C MET A 122 -5.92 5.33 -19.56
N VAL A 123 -6.83 4.35 -19.54
CA VAL A 123 -7.15 3.60 -18.32
C VAL A 123 -6.01 2.67 -17.91
N VAL A 124 -5.36 2.00 -18.88
CA VAL A 124 -4.23 1.09 -18.61
C VAL A 124 -2.99 1.87 -18.14
N SER A 125 -2.73 3.04 -18.73
CA SER A 125 -1.65 3.93 -18.26
C SER A 125 -1.94 4.55 -16.89
N GLY A 126 -3.19 4.53 -16.43
CA GLY A 126 -3.61 5.18 -15.19
C GLY A 126 -3.61 6.70 -15.27
N SER A 127 -3.56 7.28 -16.48
CA SER A 127 -3.54 8.72 -16.69
C SER A 127 -4.91 9.36 -16.41
N LYS A 128 -5.99 8.76 -16.92
CA LYS A 128 -7.36 9.18 -16.64
C LYS A 128 -8.36 8.06 -16.90
N GLY A 129 -9.38 8.02 -16.05
CA GLY A 129 -10.48 7.07 -16.14
C GLY A 129 -10.18 5.73 -15.46
N SER A 130 -11.21 4.92 -15.36
CA SER A 130 -11.21 3.61 -14.70
C SER A 130 -12.00 2.59 -15.53
N ASN A 131 -11.96 1.32 -15.11
CA ASN A 131 -12.77 0.27 -15.74
C ASN A 131 -14.28 0.57 -15.67
N ILE A 132 -14.72 1.30 -14.62
CA ILE A 132 -16.13 1.70 -14.48
C ILE A 132 -16.51 2.68 -15.59
N ASN A 133 -15.62 3.62 -15.95
CA ASN A 133 -15.92 4.59 -17.00
C ASN A 133 -16.08 3.91 -18.37
N ILE A 134 -15.23 2.92 -18.68
CA ILE A 134 -15.39 2.10 -19.89
C ILE A 134 -16.75 1.38 -19.88
N SER A 135 -17.11 0.76 -18.75
CA SER A 135 -18.38 0.05 -18.60
C SER A 135 -19.59 0.97 -18.83
N GLN A 136 -19.58 2.17 -18.27
CA GLN A 136 -20.73 3.09 -18.35
C GLN A 136 -20.88 3.74 -19.72
N VAL A 137 -19.75 4.02 -20.39
CA VAL A 137 -19.77 4.63 -21.73
C VAL A 137 -20.19 3.62 -22.79
N ILE A 138 -19.72 2.37 -22.69
CA ILE A 138 -19.90 1.35 -23.73
C ILE A 138 -21.06 0.41 -23.45
N ALA A 139 -21.18 -0.12 -22.22
CA ALA A 139 -22.08 -1.22 -21.88
C ALA A 139 -23.39 -0.76 -21.24
N CYS A 140 -23.38 -0.38 -19.97
CA CYS A 140 -24.53 0.14 -19.25
C CYS A 140 -24.11 1.03 -18.08
N VAL A 141 -24.91 2.07 -17.79
CA VAL A 141 -24.62 2.99 -16.68
C VAL A 141 -24.84 2.31 -15.32
N GLY A 142 -25.88 1.47 -15.22
CA GLY A 142 -26.21 0.67 -14.04
C GLY A 142 -27.19 1.32 -13.06
N GLN A 143 -27.33 0.72 -11.88
CA GLN A 143 -28.30 1.12 -10.85
C GLN A 143 -27.98 2.51 -10.26
N GLN A 144 -28.97 3.40 -10.28
CA GLN A 144 -28.91 4.69 -9.58
C GLN A 144 -29.42 4.55 -8.16
N ASN A 145 -28.66 5.08 -7.21
CA ASN A 145 -29.00 5.05 -5.79
C ASN A 145 -29.18 6.48 -5.27
N VAL A 146 -30.05 6.60 -4.26
CA VAL A 146 -30.24 7.79 -3.44
C VAL A 146 -30.24 7.34 -1.98
N GLU A 147 -29.38 7.93 -1.14
CA GLU A 147 -29.20 7.59 0.28
C GLU A 147 -28.90 6.10 0.50
N GLY A 148 -28.07 5.51 -0.39
CA GLY A 148 -27.69 4.10 -0.33
C GLY A 148 -28.81 3.11 -0.69
N LYS A 149 -29.96 3.57 -1.17
CA LYS A 149 -31.10 2.74 -1.60
C LYS A 149 -31.43 3.01 -3.07
N ARG A 150 -32.12 2.06 -3.72
CA ARG A 150 -32.73 2.32 -5.04
C ARG A 150 -33.74 3.45 -4.93
N ILE A 151 -33.99 4.15 -6.05
CA ILE A 151 -34.83 5.35 -6.12
C ILE A 151 -36.14 5.18 -5.32
N PRO A 152 -36.38 5.98 -4.26
CA PRO A 152 -37.54 5.80 -3.39
C PRO A 152 -38.86 6.14 -4.11
N PHE A 153 -39.98 5.62 -3.59
CA PHE A 153 -41.31 6.00 -4.09
C PHE A 153 -41.66 7.42 -3.63
N GLY A 154 -41.41 8.42 -4.48
CA GLY A 154 -41.77 9.81 -4.22
C GLY A 154 -43.27 10.10 -4.42
N PHE A 155 -43.95 9.34 -5.28
CA PHE A 155 -45.40 9.38 -5.45
C PHE A 155 -46.07 8.23 -4.68
N ARG A 156 -47.40 8.26 -4.59
CA ARG A 156 -48.19 7.21 -3.91
C ARG A 156 -47.89 5.81 -4.49
N LYS A 157 -46.99 5.08 -3.82
CA LYS A 157 -46.50 3.73 -4.16
C LYS A 157 -45.88 3.60 -5.56
N ARG A 158 -45.24 4.64 -6.07
CA ARG A 158 -44.52 4.60 -7.37
C ARG A 158 -43.44 5.67 -7.44
N THR A 159 -42.47 5.49 -8.33
CA THR A 159 -41.35 6.43 -8.53
C THR A 159 -41.71 7.59 -9.45
N LEU A 160 -42.36 7.32 -10.59
CA LEU A 160 -42.87 8.30 -11.55
C LEU A 160 -44.34 8.04 -11.89
N PRO A 161 -45.10 9.04 -12.37
CA PRO A 161 -46.50 8.86 -12.79
C PRO A 161 -46.68 7.89 -13.97
N HIS A 162 -45.60 7.62 -14.71
CA HIS A 162 -45.55 6.68 -15.84
C HIS A 162 -45.52 5.21 -15.43
N PHE A 163 -45.15 4.90 -14.19
CA PHE A 163 -45.09 3.53 -13.68
C PHE A 163 -46.37 3.14 -12.93
N ILE A 164 -46.64 1.83 -12.92
CA ILE A 164 -47.73 1.25 -12.15
C ILE A 164 -47.43 1.32 -10.65
N LYS A 165 -48.47 1.18 -9.82
CA LYS A 165 -48.30 1.18 -8.36
C LYS A 165 -47.66 -0.13 -7.90
N ASP A 166 -46.85 -0.04 -6.85
CA ASP A 166 -46.13 -1.15 -6.23
C ASP A 166 -45.19 -1.88 -7.22
N ASP A 167 -44.63 -1.15 -8.21
CA ASP A 167 -43.64 -1.67 -9.16
C ASP A 167 -42.22 -1.65 -8.58
N TYR A 168 -41.69 -2.84 -8.27
CA TYR A 168 -40.33 -3.06 -7.75
C TYR A 168 -39.31 -3.48 -8.82
N GLY A 169 -39.71 -3.44 -10.10
CA GLY A 169 -38.86 -3.79 -11.23
C GLY A 169 -37.62 -2.88 -11.36
N PRO A 170 -36.60 -3.32 -12.10
CA PRO A 170 -35.35 -2.58 -12.25
C PRO A 170 -35.57 -1.20 -12.90
N GLU A 171 -36.40 -1.12 -13.94
CA GLU A 171 -36.68 0.15 -14.66
C GLU A 171 -37.43 1.17 -13.80
N SER A 172 -38.46 0.72 -13.06
CA SER A 172 -39.22 1.58 -12.14
C SER A 172 -38.34 2.13 -11.01
N ARG A 173 -37.33 1.38 -10.59
CA ARG A 173 -36.50 1.69 -9.41
C ARG A 173 -35.11 2.23 -9.78
N GLY A 174 -34.91 2.73 -11.00
CA GLY A 174 -33.73 3.50 -11.37
C GLY A 174 -32.53 2.69 -11.88
N PHE A 175 -32.74 1.47 -12.37
CA PHE A 175 -31.73 0.78 -13.15
C PHE A 175 -31.65 1.39 -14.55
N VAL A 176 -30.47 1.85 -14.93
CA VAL A 176 -30.19 2.39 -16.26
C VAL A 176 -29.53 1.31 -17.09
N GLU A 177 -30.26 0.76 -18.05
CA GLU A 177 -29.76 -0.32 -18.90
C GLU A 177 -28.93 0.21 -20.07
N ASN A 178 -29.22 1.42 -20.52
CA ASN A 178 -28.52 2.04 -21.63
C ASN A 178 -27.13 2.54 -21.22
N SER A 179 -26.24 2.65 -22.21
CA SER A 179 -24.93 3.29 -22.06
C SER A 179 -24.99 4.77 -22.44
N TYR A 180 -23.96 5.54 -22.10
CA TYR A 180 -23.88 6.93 -22.55
C TYR A 180 -23.80 7.06 -24.07
N LEU A 181 -23.26 6.05 -24.77
CA LEU A 181 -23.24 6.00 -26.23
C LEU A 181 -24.64 5.80 -26.82
N ALA A 182 -25.44 4.90 -26.24
CA ALA A 182 -26.80 4.61 -26.70
C ALA A 182 -27.78 5.75 -26.38
N GLY A 183 -27.50 6.51 -25.33
CA GLY A 183 -28.38 7.56 -24.82
C GLY A 183 -29.40 7.03 -23.81
N LEU A 184 -29.84 7.92 -22.93
CA LEU A 184 -30.73 7.59 -21.82
C LEU A 184 -32.20 7.85 -22.21
N THR A 185 -33.10 6.96 -21.79
CA THR A 185 -34.54 7.25 -21.86
C THR A 185 -34.92 8.37 -20.88
N PRO A 186 -36.06 9.06 -21.06
CA PRO A 186 -36.45 10.15 -20.16
C PRO A 186 -36.54 9.74 -18.67
N SER A 187 -37.03 8.53 -18.39
CA SER A 187 -37.10 7.99 -17.03
C SER A 187 -35.71 7.74 -16.45
N GLU A 188 -34.83 7.09 -17.22
CA GLU A 188 -33.43 6.84 -16.83
C GLU A 188 -32.66 8.14 -16.61
N PHE A 189 -32.84 9.12 -17.50
CA PHE A 189 -32.22 10.44 -17.39
C PHE A 189 -32.63 11.13 -16.09
N TYR A 190 -33.92 11.09 -15.74
CA TYR A 190 -34.40 11.71 -14.50
C TYR A 190 -33.86 10.99 -13.25
N PHE A 191 -33.83 9.65 -13.24
CA PHE A 191 -33.23 8.89 -12.15
C PHE A 191 -31.72 9.10 -12.02
N HIS A 192 -31.02 9.20 -13.15
CA HIS A 192 -29.60 9.54 -13.17
C HIS A 192 -29.34 10.96 -12.65
N ALA A 193 -30.20 11.92 -13.01
CA ALA A 193 -30.13 13.28 -12.48
C ALA A 193 -30.39 13.33 -10.96
N MET A 194 -31.30 12.49 -10.43
CA MET A 194 -31.51 12.36 -8.98
C MET A 194 -30.24 11.88 -8.26
N GLY A 195 -29.64 10.78 -8.74
CA GLY A 195 -28.39 10.25 -8.16
C GLY A 195 -27.23 11.23 -8.30
N GLY A 196 -27.11 11.89 -9.46
CA GLY A 196 -26.10 12.94 -9.67
C GLY A 196 -26.29 14.14 -8.75
N ARG A 197 -27.53 14.52 -8.45
CA ARG A 197 -27.83 15.63 -7.52
C ARG A 197 -27.39 15.31 -6.09
N GLU A 198 -27.58 14.08 -5.63
CA GLU A 198 -27.06 13.65 -4.32
C GLU A 198 -25.55 13.83 -4.25
N GLY A 199 -24.80 13.36 -5.26
CA GLY A 199 -23.34 13.52 -5.30
C GLY A 199 -22.89 15.00 -5.29
N LEU A 200 -23.59 15.88 -6.00
CA LEU A 200 -23.29 17.32 -5.98
C LEU A 200 -23.56 17.95 -4.60
N ILE A 201 -24.65 17.55 -3.93
CA ILE A 201 -24.98 18.03 -2.59
C ILE A 201 -23.94 17.50 -1.58
N ASP A 202 -23.63 16.21 -1.62
CA ASP A 202 -22.63 15.57 -0.76
C ASP A 202 -21.25 16.23 -0.90
N THR A 203 -20.84 16.55 -2.13
CA THR A 203 -19.60 17.30 -2.39
C THR A 203 -19.61 18.67 -1.70
N ALA A 204 -20.71 19.42 -1.80
CA ALA A 204 -20.84 20.74 -1.18
C ALA A 204 -20.83 20.66 0.36
N VAL A 205 -21.52 19.68 0.94
CA VAL A 205 -21.56 19.45 2.39
C VAL A 205 -20.19 19.00 2.90
N LYS A 206 -19.58 17.99 2.28
CA LYS A 206 -18.25 17.49 2.64
C LYS A 206 -17.21 18.59 2.59
N THR A 207 -17.19 19.41 1.53
CA THR A 207 -16.23 20.53 1.42
C THR A 207 -16.31 21.49 2.62
N ALA A 208 -17.51 21.77 3.12
CA ALA A 208 -17.69 22.64 4.29
C ALA A 208 -17.27 21.94 5.60
N GLU A 209 -17.66 20.68 5.79
CA GLU A 209 -17.36 19.92 7.01
C GLU A 209 -15.87 19.58 7.13
N THR A 210 -15.25 19.06 6.07
CA THR A 210 -13.85 18.63 6.06
C THR A 210 -12.91 19.83 6.24
N GLY A 211 -13.21 20.97 5.61
CA GLY A 211 -12.49 22.22 5.83
C GLY A 211 -12.57 22.72 7.28
N TYR A 212 -13.73 22.59 7.93
CA TYR A 212 -13.88 22.95 9.34
C TYR A 212 -13.14 21.99 10.28
N ILE A 213 -13.21 20.68 10.01
CA ILE A 213 -12.44 19.65 10.75
C ILE A 213 -10.94 19.94 10.63
N GLN A 214 -10.46 20.21 9.42
CA GLN A 214 -9.07 20.56 9.16
C GLN A 214 -8.60 21.77 9.99
N ARG A 215 -9.40 22.84 10.01
CA ARG A 215 -9.10 24.02 10.84
C ARG A 215 -9.04 23.69 12.33
N ARG A 216 -9.95 22.85 12.82
CA ARG A 216 -9.98 22.43 14.23
C ARG A 216 -8.75 21.60 14.60
N LEU A 217 -8.33 20.67 13.75
CA LEU A 217 -7.13 19.87 13.95
C LEU A 217 -5.88 20.75 14.01
N ILE A 218 -5.72 21.68 13.06
CA ILE A 218 -4.59 22.62 13.06
C ILE A 218 -4.60 23.45 14.33
N LYS A 219 -5.73 24.06 14.69
CA LYS A 219 -5.80 24.94 15.88
C LYS A 219 -5.53 24.20 17.19
N ALA A 220 -5.86 22.91 17.27
CA ALA A 220 -5.55 22.11 18.45
C ALA A 220 -4.06 21.77 18.56
N MET A 221 -3.36 21.62 17.43
CA MET A 221 -1.99 21.07 17.38
C MET A 221 -0.91 22.07 16.90
N GLU A 222 -1.26 23.32 16.58
CA GLU A 222 -0.34 24.29 15.97
C GLU A 222 0.89 24.64 16.81
N SER A 223 0.82 24.46 18.14
CA SER A 223 1.94 24.75 19.04
C SER A 223 2.82 23.54 19.38
N VAL A 224 2.52 22.37 18.81
CA VAL A 224 3.25 21.13 19.11
C VAL A 224 4.47 21.00 18.20
N MET A 225 5.65 20.90 18.82
CA MET A 225 6.94 20.85 18.13
C MET A 225 7.93 19.88 18.79
N VAL A 226 8.94 19.46 18.03
CA VAL A 226 10.07 18.69 18.54
C VAL A 226 11.10 19.64 19.17
N HIS A 227 11.51 19.38 20.40
CA HIS A 227 12.55 20.14 21.10
C HIS A 227 13.95 19.52 20.90
N TYR A 228 15.01 20.26 21.24
CA TYR A 228 16.40 19.81 21.13
C TYR A 228 16.75 18.58 21.99
N ASP A 229 15.97 18.31 23.02
CA ASP A 229 16.09 17.07 23.80
C ASP A 229 15.41 15.87 23.11
N GLY A 230 14.81 16.07 21.92
CA GLY A 230 14.06 15.12 21.11
C GLY A 230 12.65 14.81 21.62
N THR A 231 12.18 15.53 22.64
CA THR A 231 10.83 15.37 23.18
C THR A 231 9.83 16.24 22.41
N VAL A 232 8.56 15.82 22.38
CA VAL A 232 7.48 16.58 21.74
C VAL A 232 6.67 17.29 22.81
N ARG A 233 6.60 18.62 22.74
CA ARG A 233 5.87 19.44 23.72
C ARG A 233 5.01 20.48 23.05
N ASN A 234 4.05 21.01 23.80
CA ASN A 234 3.24 22.16 23.40
C ASN A 234 3.88 23.49 23.84
N SER A 235 3.21 24.61 23.50
CA SER A 235 3.62 25.97 23.90
C SER A 235 3.79 26.20 25.41
N VAL A 236 3.11 25.44 26.26
CA VAL A 236 3.19 25.54 27.73
C VAL A 236 4.34 24.66 28.28
N GLY A 237 5.03 23.91 27.43
CA GLY A 237 6.09 22.99 27.82
C GLY A 237 5.57 21.66 28.39
N GLN A 238 4.28 21.35 28.22
CA GLN A 238 3.73 20.06 28.61
C GLN A 238 4.19 18.99 27.62
N LEU A 239 4.69 17.89 28.17
CA LEU A 239 5.16 16.73 27.41
C LEU A 239 3.97 15.98 26.79
N ILE A 240 4.02 15.74 25.47
CA ILE A 240 3.04 14.94 24.74
C ILE A 240 3.63 13.57 24.40
N GLN A 241 4.83 13.54 23.84
CA GLN A 241 5.58 12.30 23.54
C GLN A 241 7.03 12.43 23.98
N LEU A 242 7.62 11.34 24.49
CA LEU A 242 9.04 11.27 24.85
C LEU A 242 9.94 11.31 23.61
N ARG A 243 9.49 10.69 22.53
CA ARG A 243 10.11 10.72 21.20
C ARG A 243 9.02 10.89 20.15
N TYR A 244 9.29 11.69 19.14
CA TYR A 244 8.37 11.87 18.02
C TYR A 244 8.07 10.52 17.37
N GLY A 245 6.80 10.18 17.20
CA GLY A 245 6.42 8.90 16.57
C GLY A 245 6.82 7.64 17.35
N GLU A 246 7.20 7.78 18.63
CA GLU A 246 7.74 6.70 19.48
C GLU A 246 9.08 6.08 19.02
N ASP A 247 9.61 6.50 17.87
CA ASP A 247 10.88 6.06 17.28
C ASP A 247 11.87 7.23 17.04
N GLY A 248 11.43 8.48 17.11
CA GLY A 248 12.26 9.66 16.90
C GLY A 248 12.64 9.93 15.44
N LEU A 249 11.95 9.31 14.47
CA LEU A 249 12.29 9.38 13.04
C LEU A 249 11.33 10.28 12.26
N CYS A 250 11.81 10.85 11.15
CA CYS A 250 11.01 11.62 10.20
C CYS A 250 10.14 10.72 9.33
N GLY A 251 8.86 11.08 9.17
CA GLY A 251 7.91 10.34 8.33
C GLY A 251 8.21 10.35 6.82
N GLU A 252 9.09 11.24 6.36
CA GLU A 252 9.47 11.36 4.94
C GLU A 252 10.61 10.42 4.51
N MET A 253 11.40 9.91 5.46
CA MET A 253 12.59 9.08 5.22
C MET A 253 12.35 7.58 5.45
N VAL A 254 11.11 7.19 5.77
CA VAL A 254 10.74 5.81 6.08
C VAL A 254 10.10 5.10 4.89
N GLU A 255 10.32 3.79 4.81
CA GLU A 255 9.79 2.96 3.72
C GLU A 255 9.09 1.71 4.24
N PHE A 256 8.17 1.16 3.43
CA PHE A 256 7.60 -0.15 3.69
C PHE A 256 8.65 -1.25 3.50
N GLN A 257 8.94 -1.98 4.56
CA GLN A 257 9.85 -3.11 4.60
C GLN A 257 9.16 -4.34 5.17
N THR A 258 9.77 -5.51 4.96
CA THR A 258 9.22 -6.78 5.45
C THR A 258 10.14 -7.42 6.46
N LEU A 259 9.63 -7.72 7.65
CA LEU A 259 10.33 -8.48 8.67
C LEU A 259 10.37 -9.97 8.28
N PRO A 260 11.56 -10.55 8.00
CA PRO A 260 11.66 -11.90 7.47
C PRO A 260 11.42 -12.99 8.53
N THR A 261 11.48 -12.67 9.83
CA THR A 261 11.47 -13.65 10.95
C THR A 261 10.07 -14.04 11.44
N VAL A 262 9.08 -13.14 11.30
CA VAL A 262 7.76 -13.26 11.96
C VAL A 262 6.94 -14.44 11.42
N LYS A 263 6.76 -14.51 10.10
CA LYS A 263 5.86 -15.46 9.42
C LYS A 263 6.41 -16.87 9.26
N LEU A 264 7.72 -17.07 9.38
CA LEU A 264 8.34 -18.36 9.10
C LEU A 264 7.94 -19.42 10.15
N SER A 265 7.84 -20.68 9.71
CA SER A 265 7.74 -21.83 10.63
C SER A 265 9.05 -22.01 11.40
N ASN A 266 9.02 -22.67 12.56
CA ASN A 266 10.24 -22.87 13.36
C ASN A 266 11.35 -23.59 12.58
N LYS A 267 10.98 -24.61 11.80
CA LYS A 267 11.91 -25.35 10.93
C LYS A 267 12.47 -24.48 9.79
N ALA A 268 11.63 -23.65 9.17
CA ALA A 268 12.08 -22.74 8.11
C ALA A 268 12.97 -21.62 8.65
N PHE A 269 12.68 -21.12 9.86
CA PHE A 269 13.47 -20.13 10.57
C PHE A 269 14.87 -20.68 10.89
N GLU A 270 14.95 -21.87 11.49
CA GLU A 270 16.24 -22.53 11.75
C GLU A 270 17.03 -22.77 10.47
N LYS A 271 16.37 -23.30 9.43
CA LYS A 271 17.03 -23.51 8.14
C LYS A 271 17.56 -22.21 7.54
N LYS A 272 16.88 -21.07 7.70
CA LYS A 272 17.27 -19.80 7.08
C LYS A 272 18.33 -19.03 7.86
N PHE A 273 18.27 -19.03 9.19
CA PHE A 273 19.12 -18.16 10.02
C PHE A 273 20.20 -18.90 10.81
N ARG A 274 20.02 -20.19 11.12
CA ARG A 274 21.03 -20.95 11.88
C ARG A 274 22.21 -21.31 10.98
N PHE A 275 23.40 -20.82 11.33
CA PHE A 275 24.64 -21.14 10.63
C PHE A 275 25.33 -22.34 11.28
N ASP A 276 25.58 -23.40 10.52
CA ASP A 276 26.26 -24.60 11.01
C ASP A 276 27.70 -24.63 10.49
N PRO A 277 28.72 -24.39 11.34
CA PRO A 277 30.12 -24.43 10.97
C PRO A 277 30.69 -25.86 10.85
N SER A 278 29.93 -26.90 11.19
CA SER A 278 30.43 -28.28 11.26
C SER A 278 30.65 -28.93 9.88
N ASN A 279 29.99 -28.41 8.84
CA ASN A 279 30.02 -29.00 7.51
C ASN A 279 31.11 -28.35 6.62
N GLU A 280 32.28 -28.98 6.58
CA GLU A 280 33.44 -28.47 5.85
C GLU A 280 33.20 -28.33 4.33
N ARG A 281 32.48 -29.28 3.70
CA ARG A 281 32.16 -29.20 2.26
C ARG A 281 31.30 -27.99 1.93
N TYR A 282 30.38 -27.67 2.83
CA TYR A 282 29.50 -26.51 2.70
C TYR A 282 30.28 -25.20 2.89
N LEU A 283 31.19 -25.14 3.88
CA LEU A 283 32.06 -23.97 4.10
C LEU A 283 33.00 -23.70 2.92
N ARG A 284 33.59 -24.75 2.32
CA ARG A 284 34.46 -24.62 1.11
C ARG A 284 33.76 -24.05 -0.11
N ARG A 285 32.43 -24.15 -0.18
CA ARG A 285 31.63 -23.51 -1.25
C ARG A 285 31.36 -22.04 -0.96
N ILE A 286 31.46 -21.62 0.29
CA ILE A 286 31.06 -20.29 0.75
C ILE A 286 32.25 -19.38 0.94
N PHE A 287 33.30 -19.85 1.60
CA PHE A 287 34.42 -19.03 2.04
C PHE A 287 35.74 -19.41 1.37
N ASN A 288 36.67 -18.48 1.38
CA ASN A 288 38.06 -18.73 1.02
C ASN A 288 38.76 -19.63 2.04
N GLU A 289 39.83 -20.32 1.62
CA GLU A 289 40.56 -21.27 2.48
C GLU A 289 41.11 -20.64 3.76
N ASP A 290 41.50 -19.37 3.72
CA ASP A 290 42.04 -18.64 4.87
C ASP A 290 40.99 -18.47 5.98
N ILE A 291 39.74 -18.19 5.60
CA ILE A 291 38.63 -18.04 6.55
C ILE A 291 38.24 -19.41 7.11
N ILE A 292 38.28 -20.46 6.30
CA ILE A 292 37.98 -21.82 6.76
C ILE A 292 38.97 -22.25 7.85
N LYS A 293 40.27 -21.95 7.67
CA LYS A 293 41.29 -22.19 8.70
C LYS A 293 41.00 -21.41 9.98
N GLN A 294 40.57 -20.15 9.88
CA GLN A 294 40.18 -19.35 11.04
C GLN A 294 38.94 -19.90 11.76
N LEU A 295 37.93 -20.34 11.01
CA LEU A 295 36.69 -20.91 11.53
C LEU A 295 36.93 -22.24 12.25
N MET A 296 37.80 -23.09 11.70
CA MET A 296 38.13 -24.39 12.31
C MET A 296 39.13 -24.27 13.47
N GLY A 297 40.00 -23.25 13.44
CA GLY A 297 41.03 -23.05 14.46
C GLY A 297 40.56 -22.32 15.72
N SER A 298 39.44 -21.59 15.67
CA SER A 298 39.01 -20.68 16.75
C SER A 298 37.69 -21.13 17.36
N GLY A 299 37.72 -21.67 18.59
CA GLY A 299 36.52 -22.05 19.34
C GLY A 299 35.58 -20.88 19.66
N ASP A 300 36.13 -19.66 19.71
CA ASP A 300 35.38 -18.42 19.99
C ASP A 300 34.34 -18.09 18.90
N VAL A 301 34.60 -18.47 17.64
CA VAL A 301 33.67 -18.25 16.51
C VAL A 301 32.35 -18.96 16.77
N ILE A 302 32.42 -20.21 17.25
CA ILE A 302 31.24 -21.05 17.48
C ILE A 302 30.38 -20.44 18.58
N SER A 303 31.01 -19.91 19.64
CA SER A 303 30.31 -19.23 20.71
C SER A 303 29.60 -17.95 20.23
N GLU A 304 30.25 -17.16 19.38
CA GLU A 304 29.65 -15.93 18.84
C GLU A 304 28.51 -16.20 17.86
N LEU A 305 28.60 -17.26 17.05
CA LEU A 305 27.52 -17.69 16.16
C LEU A 305 26.29 -18.18 16.94
N GLU A 306 26.50 -18.93 18.02
CA GLU A 306 25.39 -19.36 18.87
C GLU A 306 24.72 -18.17 19.58
N ARG A 307 25.51 -17.18 20.03
CA ARG A 307 24.98 -15.91 20.58
C ARG A 307 24.13 -15.15 19.56
N GLU A 308 24.56 -15.09 18.29
CA GLU A 308 23.77 -14.49 17.21
C GLU A 308 22.42 -15.21 17.04
N TRP A 309 22.44 -16.54 17.03
CA TRP A 309 21.24 -17.37 16.91
C TRP A 309 20.27 -17.20 18.09
N GLU A 310 20.78 -17.17 19.33
CA GLU A 310 19.98 -16.89 20.53
C GLU A 310 19.35 -15.50 20.48
N GLN A 311 20.07 -14.49 19.99
CA GLN A 311 19.53 -13.13 19.82
C GLN A 311 18.40 -13.11 18.79
N LEU A 312 18.59 -13.72 17.61
CA LEU A 312 17.54 -13.80 16.58
C LEU A 312 16.30 -14.54 17.06
N SER A 313 16.49 -15.56 17.91
CA SER A 313 15.39 -16.31 18.52
C SER A 313 14.60 -15.45 19.51
N ARG A 314 15.28 -14.66 20.35
CA ARG A 314 14.65 -13.69 21.26
C ARG A 314 13.92 -12.58 20.51
N ASP A 315 14.55 -12.02 19.48
CA ASP A 315 13.93 -11.00 18.62
C ASP A 315 12.64 -11.52 17.98
N ARG A 316 12.65 -12.77 17.50
CA ARG A 316 11.47 -13.38 16.89
C ARG A 316 10.32 -13.57 17.88
N GLU A 317 10.62 -13.93 19.12
CA GLU A 317 9.61 -14.03 20.17
C GLU A 317 9.02 -12.67 20.50
N ALA A 318 9.87 -11.66 20.70
CA ALA A 318 9.44 -10.28 20.94
C ALA A 318 8.58 -9.74 19.78
N LEU A 319 8.99 -9.94 18.54
CA LEU A 319 8.22 -9.51 17.36
C LEU A 319 6.86 -10.20 17.25
N ARG A 320 6.73 -11.46 17.69
CA ARG A 320 5.44 -12.17 17.70
C ARG A 320 4.52 -11.69 18.81
N GLN A 321 5.07 -11.21 19.92
CA GLN A 321 4.30 -10.55 20.96
C GLN A 321 3.82 -9.17 20.48
N ILE A 322 4.66 -8.42 19.76
CA ILE A 322 4.31 -7.11 19.18
C ILE A 322 3.30 -7.24 18.03
N PHE A 323 3.46 -8.24 17.14
CA PHE A 323 2.60 -8.48 15.98
C PHE A 323 1.83 -9.81 16.09
N PRO A 324 0.78 -9.89 16.94
CA PRO A 324 0.05 -11.14 17.18
C PRO A 324 -0.71 -11.64 15.93
N SER A 325 -1.09 -10.75 15.03
CA SER A 325 -1.73 -11.08 13.74
C SER A 325 -0.77 -11.71 12.72
N GLY A 326 0.54 -11.71 12.99
CA GLY A 326 1.57 -12.16 12.05
C GLY A 326 1.79 -11.20 10.88
N GLU A 327 1.38 -9.94 11.00
CA GLU A 327 1.72 -8.91 10.01
C GLU A 327 3.24 -8.71 9.94
N SER A 328 3.78 -8.78 8.73
CA SER A 328 5.22 -8.71 8.48
C SER A 328 5.65 -7.41 7.83
N LYS A 329 4.69 -6.60 7.36
CA LYS A 329 4.98 -5.31 6.72
C LYS A 329 5.10 -4.26 7.80
N VAL A 330 6.22 -3.56 7.81
CA VAL A 330 6.53 -2.49 8.76
C VAL A 330 7.03 -1.27 8.01
N VAL A 331 6.97 -0.10 8.64
CA VAL A 331 7.51 1.13 8.10
C VAL A 331 8.79 1.42 8.88
N LEU A 332 9.94 1.41 8.19
CA LEU A 332 11.25 1.57 8.80
C LEU A 332 12.17 2.38 7.89
N PRO A 333 13.14 3.13 8.44
CA PRO A 333 14.12 3.85 7.65
C PRO A 333 15.07 2.86 6.96
N CYS A 334 15.79 3.34 5.95
CA CYS A 334 16.84 2.59 5.25
C CYS A 334 16.35 1.26 4.65
N ASN A 335 16.00 1.25 3.36
CA ASN A 335 15.59 0.01 2.70
C ASN A 335 16.77 -0.95 2.51
N LEU A 336 16.95 -1.86 3.47
CA LEU A 336 18.13 -2.73 3.52
C LEU A 336 18.26 -3.62 2.28
N GLN A 337 17.15 -4.12 1.73
CA GLN A 337 17.18 -4.97 0.54
C GLN A 337 17.71 -4.22 -0.67
N ARG A 338 17.28 -2.96 -0.84
CA ARG A 338 17.73 -2.09 -1.93
C ARG A 338 19.20 -1.72 -1.76
N MET A 339 19.62 -1.37 -0.54
CA MET A 339 21.02 -1.04 -0.24
C MET A 339 21.95 -2.22 -0.53
N ILE A 340 21.59 -3.42 -0.10
CA ILE A 340 22.35 -4.65 -0.39
C ILE A 340 22.45 -4.88 -1.91
N TRP A 341 21.36 -4.63 -2.64
CA TRP A 341 21.38 -4.77 -4.09
C TRP A 341 22.28 -3.73 -4.77
N ASN A 342 22.26 -2.48 -4.32
CA ASN A 342 23.15 -1.43 -4.81
C ASN A 342 24.62 -1.81 -4.58
N VAL A 343 24.95 -2.31 -3.39
CA VAL A 343 26.30 -2.80 -3.05
C VAL A 343 26.75 -3.92 -3.98
N GLN A 344 25.88 -4.90 -4.23
CA GLN A 344 26.18 -5.98 -5.19
C GLN A 344 26.50 -5.45 -6.59
N LYS A 345 25.89 -4.34 -6.99
CA LYS A 345 26.12 -3.71 -8.30
C LYS A 345 27.39 -2.87 -8.32
N ILE A 346 27.65 -2.08 -7.28
CA ILE A 346 28.84 -1.21 -7.17
C ILE A 346 30.12 -2.04 -7.16
N PHE A 347 30.16 -3.10 -6.34
CA PHE A 347 31.34 -3.96 -6.19
C PHE A 347 31.36 -5.16 -7.16
N HIS A 348 30.42 -5.22 -8.11
CA HIS A 348 30.31 -6.29 -9.11
C HIS A 348 30.38 -7.71 -8.51
N ILE A 349 29.63 -7.94 -7.43
CA ILE A 349 29.71 -9.18 -6.64
C ILE A 349 29.24 -10.38 -7.45
N ASN A 350 30.10 -11.38 -7.57
CA ASN A 350 29.74 -12.66 -8.18
C ASN A 350 29.22 -13.63 -7.12
N LYS A 351 27.93 -14.00 -7.20
CA LYS A 351 27.31 -14.93 -6.23
C LYS A 351 27.85 -16.36 -6.29
N ARG A 352 28.63 -16.70 -7.32
CA ARG A 352 29.23 -18.03 -7.49
C ARG A 352 30.62 -18.14 -6.88
N SER A 353 31.32 -17.02 -6.68
CA SER A 353 32.64 -17.04 -6.04
C SER A 353 32.50 -17.18 -4.52
N PRO A 354 33.50 -17.79 -3.86
CA PRO A 354 33.61 -17.73 -2.42
C PRO A 354 33.80 -16.28 -1.94
N THR A 355 33.32 -15.98 -0.73
CA THR A 355 33.48 -14.68 -0.06
C THR A 355 34.74 -14.67 0.80
N ASP A 356 35.37 -13.50 0.86
CA ASP A 356 36.48 -13.12 1.74
C ASP A 356 36.02 -12.57 3.11
N LEU A 357 34.71 -12.45 3.33
CA LEU A 357 34.15 -11.88 4.56
C LEU A 357 34.08 -12.91 5.69
N SER A 358 34.79 -12.65 6.79
CA SER A 358 34.76 -13.51 7.97
C SER A 358 33.46 -13.33 8.77
N PRO A 359 32.80 -14.42 9.20
CA PRO A 359 31.64 -14.39 10.09
C PRO A 359 31.77 -13.51 11.33
N ILE A 360 32.94 -13.53 11.99
CA ILE A 360 33.17 -12.69 13.18
C ILE A 360 33.06 -11.21 12.83
N ARG A 361 33.60 -10.81 11.66
CA ARG A 361 33.56 -9.42 11.20
C ARG A 361 32.13 -8.98 10.89
N VAL A 362 31.27 -9.89 10.42
CA VAL A 362 29.84 -9.62 10.24
C VAL A 362 29.17 -9.33 11.57
N ILE A 363 29.34 -10.24 12.55
CA ILE A 363 28.73 -10.10 13.88
C ILE A 363 29.21 -8.82 14.57
N GLN A 364 30.52 -8.56 14.55
CA GLN A 364 31.09 -7.37 15.17
C GLN A 364 30.63 -6.10 14.45
N GLY A 365 30.66 -6.08 13.11
CA GLY A 365 30.21 -4.93 12.33
C GLY A 365 28.73 -4.59 12.55
N VAL A 366 27.87 -5.60 12.65
CA VAL A 366 26.44 -5.37 12.99
C VAL A 366 26.29 -4.84 14.41
N ARG A 367 27.03 -5.38 15.39
CA ARG A 367 26.99 -4.87 16.78
C ARG A 367 27.45 -3.42 16.86
N ASP A 368 28.56 -3.10 16.20
CA ASP A 368 29.12 -1.76 16.19
C ASP A 368 28.17 -0.78 15.49
N LEU A 369 27.55 -1.17 14.37
CA LEU A 369 26.51 -0.38 13.70
C LEU A 369 25.34 -0.07 14.64
N LEU A 370 24.80 -1.09 15.31
CA LEU A 370 23.65 -0.91 16.21
C LEU A 370 23.99 -0.04 17.43
N GLN A 371 25.24 -0.06 17.91
CA GLN A 371 25.69 0.84 18.97
C GLN A 371 25.75 2.31 18.53
N LYS A 372 26.08 2.56 17.25
CA LYS A 372 26.11 3.92 16.68
C LYS A 372 24.73 4.46 16.31
N CYS A 373 23.74 3.59 16.10
CA CYS A 373 22.35 3.97 15.87
C CYS A 373 21.70 4.46 17.19
N VAL A 374 22.01 5.70 17.60
CA VAL A 374 21.49 6.33 18.82
C VAL A 374 20.41 7.34 18.48
N ILE A 375 19.24 7.19 19.11
CA ILE A 375 18.13 8.15 19.10
C ILE A 375 18.08 8.91 20.44
N VAL A 376 18.32 8.20 21.56
CA VAL A 376 18.32 8.81 22.90
C VAL A 376 19.75 8.87 23.40
N ALA A 377 20.33 10.07 23.37
CA ALA A 377 21.65 10.30 23.95
C ALA A 377 21.60 10.26 25.49
N GLY A 378 22.51 9.52 26.12
CA GLY A 378 22.67 9.45 27.57
C GLY A 378 23.34 8.16 28.04
N GLU A 379 24.16 8.26 29.09
CA GLU A 379 24.86 7.09 29.67
C GLU A 379 24.12 6.44 30.84
N ASP A 380 23.10 7.12 31.36
CA ASP A 380 22.29 6.67 32.47
C ASP A 380 21.39 5.48 32.07
N ARG A 381 20.94 4.73 33.08
CA ARG A 381 20.15 3.51 32.88
C ARG A 381 18.84 3.77 32.13
N LEU A 382 18.20 4.92 32.36
CA LEU A 382 16.92 5.24 31.73
C LEU A 382 17.10 5.58 30.25
N SER A 383 18.10 6.40 29.92
CA SER A 383 18.39 6.73 28.51
C SER A 383 18.77 5.51 27.68
N LYS A 384 19.57 4.59 28.25
CA LYS A 384 19.92 3.32 27.58
C LYS A 384 18.69 2.47 27.29
N GLN A 385 17.79 2.31 28.26
CA GLN A 385 16.54 1.58 28.06
C GLN A 385 15.63 2.26 27.02
N ALA A 386 15.54 3.59 27.06
CA ALA A 386 14.74 4.35 26.11
C ALA A 386 15.28 4.23 24.68
N ASN A 387 16.62 4.23 24.51
CA ASN A 387 17.25 4.02 23.20
C ASN A 387 17.01 2.60 22.67
N GLU A 388 17.14 1.59 23.52
CA GLU A 388 16.86 0.20 23.16
C GLU A 388 15.41 0.03 22.68
N ASN A 389 14.45 0.62 23.39
CA ASN A 389 13.04 0.56 23.01
C ASN A 389 12.76 1.29 21.68
N ALA A 390 13.30 2.51 21.50
CA ALA A 390 13.07 3.30 20.30
C ALA A 390 13.69 2.67 19.03
N THR A 391 14.83 1.98 19.18
CA THR A 391 15.51 1.31 18.06
C THR A 391 15.12 -0.15 17.87
N LEU A 392 14.36 -0.76 18.80
CA LEU A 392 14.12 -2.21 18.87
C LEU A 392 13.71 -2.83 17.52
N LEU A 393 12.73 -2.23 16.86
CA LEU A 393 12.18 -2.74 15.61
C LEU A 393 13.21 -2.68 14.47
N PHE A 394 13.98 -1.58 14.40
CA PHE A 394 15.06 -1.40 13.44
C PHE A 394 16.22 -2.37 13.71
N GLN A 395 16.61 -2.54 14.98
CA GLN A 395 17.64 -3.52 15.37
C GLN A 395 17.25 -4.94 14.95
N CYS A 396 16.00 -5.35 15.23
CA CYS A 396 15.49 -6.65 14.82
C CYS A 396 15.53 -6.83 13.30
N LEU A 397 15.19 -5.80 12.51
CA LEU A 397 15.28 -5.85 11.05
C LEU A 397 16.74 -5.99 10.57
N VAL A 398 17.65 -5.19 11.11
CA VAL A 398 19.07 -5.20 10.75
C VAL A 398 19.70 -6.54 11.09
N ARG A 399 19.49 -7.06 12.31
CA ARG A 399 20.00 -8.38 12.73
C ARG A 399 19.45 -9.50 11.85
N ALA A 400 18.15 -9.47 11.57
CA ALA A 400 17.53 -10.48 10.71
C ALA A 400 18.03 -10.40 9.26
N THR A 401 18.29 -9.21 8.73
CA THR A 401 18.70 -9.07 7.33
C THR A 401 20.19 -9.32 7.15
N LEU A 402 21.02 -8.77 8.02
CA LEU A 402 22.49 -8.89 7.99
C LEU A 402 23.02 -10.07 8.81
N CYS A 403 22.20 -11.11 8.96
CA CYS A 403 22.62 -12.33 9.65
C CYS A 403 23.82 -12.97 8.96
N THR A 404 24.77 -13.55 9.70
CA THR A 404 25.99 -14.15 9.14
C THR A 404 25.68 -15.08 7.97
N LYS A 405 24.68 -15.94 8.14
CA LYS A 405 24.23 -16.88 7.11
C LYS A 405 23.68 -16.18 5.86
N CYS A 406 22.86 -15.16 6.05
CA CYS A 406 22.23 -14.38 4.98
C CYS A 406 23.29 -13.66 4.15
N VAL A 407 24.23 -12.99 4.83
CA VAL A 407 25.33 -12.25 4.21
C VAL A 407 26.26 -13.18 3.44
N SER A 408 26.60 -14.32 4.02
CA SER A 408 27.55 -15.27 3.43
C SER A 408 26.93 -16.13 2.31
N GLU A 409 25.69 -16.58 2.47
CA GLU A 409 25.04 -17.48 1.50
C GLU A 409 24.29 -16.74 0.39
N GLU A 410 23.38 -15.83 0.76
CA GLU A 410 22.44 -15.19 -0.16
C GLU A 410 23.06 -13.96 -0.85
N PHE A 411 23.76 -13.12 -0.08
CA PHE A 411 24.27 -11.84 -0.58
C PHE A 411 25.70 -11.91 -1.11
N ARG A 412 26.53 -12.80 -0.55
CA ARG A 412 27.93 -13.03 -0.96
C ARG A 412 28.78 -11.76 -0.90
N LEU A 413 28.56 -10.95 0.13
CA LEU A 413 29.27 -9.68 0.29
C LEU A 413 30.75 -9.92 0.54
N SER A 414 31.62 -9.09 -0.06
CA SER A 414 33.03 -9.02 0.28
C SER A 414 33.26 -8.17 1.53
N THR A 415 34.49 -8.19 2.06
CA THR A 415 34.83 -7.36 3.23
C THR A 415 34.60 -5.87 2.96
N GLU A 416 35.13 -5.35 1.85
CA GLU A 416 34.99 -3.94 1.45
C GLU A 416 33.52 -3.56 1.22
N ALA A 417 32.77 -4.44 0.56
CA ALA A 417 31.36 -4.22 0.27
C ALA A 417 30.50 -4.16 1.55
N PHE A 418 30.82 -4.99 2.54
CA PHE A 418 30.13 -5.02 3.82
C PHE A 418 30.43 -3.78 4.67
N GLU A 419 31.68 -3.31 4.69
CA GLU A 419 32.04 -2.07 5.41
C GLU A 419 31.37 -0.85 4.80
N TRP A 420 31.32 -0.78 3.46
CA TRP A 420 30.58 0.26 2.76
C TRP A 420 29.09 0.22 3.13
N LEU A 421 28.48 -0.97 3.15
CA LEU A 421 27.06 -1.14 3.50
C LEU A 421 26.76 -0.64 4.92
N ILE A 422 27.61 -0.98 5.91
CA ILE A 422 27.46 -0.51 7.28
C ILE A 422 27.53 1.01 7.36
N GLY A 423 28.54 1.62 6.71
CA GLY A 423 28.70 3.08 6.71
C GLY A 423 27.52 3.81 6.07
N GLU A 424 26.96 3.26 5.00
CA GLU A 424 25.78 3.83 4.35
C GLU A 424 24.52 3.69 5.24
N ILE A 425 24.31 2.53 5.90
CA ILE A 425 23.17 2.35 6.83
C ILE A 425 23.26 3.34 7.97
N GLU A 426 24.44 3.52 8.56
CA GLU A 426 24.69 4.50 9.63
C GLU A 426 24.32 5.91 9.18
N THR A 427 24.83 6.34 8.02
CA THR A 427 24.59 7.68 7.48
C THR A 427 23.11 7.92 7.19
N ARG A 428 22.43 6.95 6.55
CA ARG A 428 21.01 7.05 6.21
C ARG A 428 20.11 7.03 7.43
N PHE A 429 20.48 6.27 8.46
CA PHE A 429 19.74 6.24 9.71
C PHE A 429 19.84 7.59 10.45
N GLN A 430 21.02 8.20 10.47
CA GLN A 430 21.20 9.55 11.05
C GLN A 430 20.41 10.62 10.28
N GLN A 431 20.37 10.54 8.95
CA GLN A 431 19.55 11.44 8.12
C GLN A 431 18.04 11.28 8.34
N ALA A 432 17.59 10.12 8.81
CA ALA A 432 16.18 9.84 9.07
C ALA A 432 15.70 10.36 10.42
N GLN A 433 16.57 10.91 11.27
CA GLN A 433 16.19 11.42 12.60
C GLN A 433 15.37 12.71 12.49
N SER A 434 14.39 12.85 13.40
CA SER A 434 13.59 14.07 13.52
C SER A 434 14.42 15.30 13.87
N ALA A 435 14.20 16.38 13.13
CA ALA A 435 14.90 17.62 13.35
C ALA A 435 14.28 18.40 14.52
N PRO A 436 15.07 18.83 15.52
CA PRO A 436 14.59 19.77 16.51
C PRO A 436 14.10 21.07 15.86
N GLY A 437 12.96 21.58 16.30
CA GLY A 437 12.31 22.74 15.71
C GLY A 437 11.18 22.39 14.73
N GLU A 438 11.02 21.12 14.36
CA GLU A 438 9.97 20.69 13.44
C GLU A 438 8.58 20.84 14.08
N MET A 439 7.67 21.49 13.35
CA MET A 439 6.29 21.76 13.77
C MET A 439 5.38 20.54 13.53
N VAL A 440 5.70 19.44 14.20
CA VAL A 440 5.07 18.13 14.00
C VAL A 440 3.57 18.11 14.24
N GLY A 441 3.03 19.00 15.09
CA GLY A 441 1.59 19.09 15.32
C GLY A 441 0.82 19.63 14.12
N ALA A 442 1.34 20.68 13.48
CA ALA A 442 0.74 21.23 12.27
C ALA A 442 0.85 20.24 11.11
N LEU A 443 2.00 19.57 10.99
CA LEU A 443 2.22 18.51 10.00
C LEU A 443 1.23 17.35 10.20
N ALA A 444 1.06 16.86 11.42
CA ALA A 444 0.11 15.79 11.74
C ALA A 444 -1.34 16.20 11.46
N ALA A 445 -1.71 17.44 11.80
CA ALA A 445 -3.04 17.98 11.50
C ALA A 445 -3.33 17.95 9.98
N GLN A 446 -2.36 18.40 9.19
CA GLN A 446 -2.47 18.44 7.73
C GLN A 446 -2.54 17.05 7.12
N SER A 447 -1.63 16.17 7.54
CA SER A 447 -1.58 14.78 7.06
C SER A 447 -2.82 13.96 7.44
N LEU A 448 -3.54 14.33 8.51
CA LEU A 448 -4.77 13.66 8.89
C LEU A 448 -6.01 14.22 8.17
N GLY A 449 -6.09 15.53 8.00
CA GLY A 449 -7.30 16.13 7.45
C GLY A 449 -7.31 16.32 5.93
N GLU A 450 -6.16 16.32 5.24
CA GLU A 450 -6.15 16.28 3.77
C GLU A 450 -6.77 14.98 3.21
N PRO A 451 -6.45 13.77 3.72
CA PRO A 451 -7.14 12.56 3.27
C PRO A 451 -8.63 12.48 3.64
N ALA A 452 -9.08 13.35 4.55
CA ALA A 452 -10.50 13.44 4.95
C ALA A 452 -11.31 14.33 4.00
N THR A 453 -10.67 15.20 3.20
CA THR A 453 -11.31 16.00 2.14
C THR A 453 -11.49 15.16 0.89
#